data_AF-A0A0N7BVK0-F1
#
_entry.id   AF-A0A0N7BVK0-F1
#
_cell.length_a   1.000
_cell.length_b   1.000
_cell.length_c   1.000
_cell.angle_alpha   90.00
_cell.angle_beta   90.00
_cell.angle_gamma   90.00
#
_symmetry.space_group_name_H-M   'P 1'
#
loop_
_entity.id
_entity.type
_entity.pdbx_description
1 polymer ?
#
loop_
_entity_poly.entity_id
_entity_poly.type
_entity_poly.pdbx_seq_one_letter_code
_entity_poly.pdbx_strand_id
1 'polypeptide(L)'
;MEILNNLINDSTSSWIDALPTYQKNKINELLEKGYSTTEVAELWLSASPKNIAPFGTEKGNNIFLEKIKEEFEGLLCGDSKYDSYRSKLSNEVTLSKGYVIGFISSAIAPFVGTSGTFIAPIVALLLVGMGKVTLNAWCKCCKEKKITNSI
;
A
#
# COMPACT_ATOMS: atom_id res chain seq x y z
N MET A 1 3.41 -8.28 -14.90
CA MET A 1 3.99 -7.14 -14.14
C MET A 1 4.18 -5.88 -14.99
N GLU A 2 4.42 -5.99 -16.30
CA GLU A 2 4.57 -4.83 -17.19
C GLU A 2 3.35 -3.89 -17.21
N ILE A 3 2.13 -4.44 -17.25
CA ILE A 3 0.88 -3.65 -17.22
C ILE A 3 0.76 -2.84 -15.91
N LEU A 4 1.13 -3.43 -14.77
CA LEU A 4 1.16 -2.73 -13.48
C LEU A 4 2.18 -1.58 -13.50
N ASN A 5 3.37 -1.80 -14.07
CA ASN A 5 4.39 -0.75 -14.19
C ASN A 5 3.88 0.44 -15.00
N ASN A 6 3.24 0.17 -16.13
CA ASN A 6 2.66 1.21 -16.97
C ASN A 6 1.60 2.00 -16.21
N LEU A 7 0.71 1.31 -15.48
CA LEU A 7 -0.33 1.95 -14.69
C LEU A 7 0.21 2.83 -13.54
N ILE A 8 1.29 2.40 -12.87
CA ILE A 8 1.95 3.17 -11.80
C ILE A 8 2.59 4.45 -12.35
N ASN A 9 3.17 4.39 -13.55
CA ASN A 9 3.84 5.53 -14.18
C ASN A 9 2.85 6.59 -14.73
N ASP A 10 1.59 6.23 -14.98
CA ASP A 10 0.65 7.04 -15.76
C ASP A 10 -0.10 8.12 -14.95
N SER A 11 -0.13 8.09 -13.60
CA SER A 11 -0.55 9.26 -12.77
C SER A 11 -0.56 8.99 -11.27
N THR A 12 0.02 9.92 -10.51
CA THR A 12 0.22 9.82 -9.06
C THR A 12 -1.02 10.21 -8.23
N SER A 13 -1.79 11.21 -8.63
CA SER A 13 -2.96 11.72 -7.86
C SER A 13 -4.22 10.85 -7.96
N SER A 14 -4.25 9.97 -8.96
CA SER A 14 -5.45 9.20 -9.32
C SER A 14 -5.74 7.96 -8.47
N TRP A 15 -4.78 7.51 -7.64
CA TRP A 15 -4.95 6.30 -6.84
C TRP A 15 -5.93 6.50 -5.69
N ILE A 16 -5.95 7.69 -5.08
CA ILE A 16 -6.92 8.06 -4.03
C ILE A 16 -8.32 8.19 -4.64
N ASP A 17 -8.41 8.65 -5.90
CA ASP A 17 -9.69 8.77 -6.61
C ASP A 17 -10.38 7.44 -6.87
N ALA A 18 -9.63 6.34 -6.86
CA ALA A 18 -10.16 4.99 -7.03
C ALA A 18 -10.72 4.38 -5.73
N LEU A 19 -10.62 5.09 -4.60
CA LEU A 19 -11.20 4.66 -3.32
C LEU A 19 -12.69 5.05 -3.23
N PRO A 20 -13.49 4.32 -2.43
CA PRO A 20 -14.83 4.73 -2.05
C PRO A 20 -14.88 6.18 -1.52
N THR A 21 -15.95 6.91 -1.86
CA THR A 21 -16.11 8.35 -1.58
C THR A 21 -15.80 8.73 -0.13
N TYR A 22 -16.23 7.92 0.84
CA TYR A 22 -15.93 8.17 2.26
C TYR A 22 -14.42 8.14 2.56
N GLN A 23 -13.72 7.12 2.07
CA GLN A 23 -12.27 6.97 2.27
C GLN A 23 -11.50 8.08 1.56
N LYS A 24 -11.87 8.37 0.31
CA LYS A 24 -11.33 9.47 -0.48
C LYS A 24 -11.48 10.82 0.22
N ASN A 25 -12.68 11.17 0.67
CA ASN A 25 -12.96 12.47 1.29
C ASN A 25 -12.14 12.66 2.57
N LYS A 26 -12.08 11.62 3.43
CA LYS A 26 -11.31 11.68 4.68
C LYS A 26 -9.80 11.80 4.44
N ILE A 27 -9.27 11.12 3.42
CA ILE A 27 -7.86 11.24 3.03
C ILE A 27 -7.57 12.64 2.47
N ASN A 28 -8.42 13.15 1.57
CA ASN A 28 -8.23 14.47 0.96
C ASN A 28 -8.30 15.59 2.00
N GLU A 29 -9.21 15.51 2.98
CA GLU A 29 -9.28 16.48 4.08
C GLU A 29 -7.96 16.58 4.85
N LEU A 30 -7.28 15.44 5.07
CA LEU A 30 -5.99 15.42 5.75
C LEU A 30 -4.86 15.94 4.84
N LEU A 31 -4.87 15.59 3.56
CA LEU A 31 -3.89 16.14 2.62
C LEU A 31 -4.02 17.67 2.45
N GLU A 32 -5.25 18.19 2.41
CA GLU A 32 -5.55 19.63 2.35
C GLU A 32 -5.07 20.37 3.61
N LYS A 33 -5.02 19.69 4.76
CA LYS A 33 -4.43 20.21 6.01
C LYS A 33 -2.90 20.26 5.99
N GLY A 34 -2.26 19.80 4.92
CA GLY A 34 -0.81 19.83 4.73
C GLY A 34 -0.07 18.59 5.23
N TYR A 35 -0.77 17.54 5.67
CA TYR A 35 -0.13 16.28 6.05
C TYR A 35 0.43 15.54 4.83
N SER A 36 1.59 14.91 4.98
CA SER A 36 2.18 14.02 3.99
C SER A 36 1.39 12.71 3.87
N THR A 37 1.54 12.00 2.75
CA THR A 37 0.89 10.70 2.54
C THR A 37 1.20 9.66 3.63
N THR A 38 2.39 9.76 4.25
CA THR A 38 2.79 8.87 5.36
C THR A 38 2.07 9.25 6.64
N GLU A 39 2.02 10.54 6.99
CA GLU A 39 1.28 11.03 8.16
C GLU A 39 -0.21 10.74 8.03
N VAL A 40 -0.78 10.86 6.83
CA VAL A 40 -2.18 10.49 6.58
C VAL A 40 -2.42 8.99 6.80
N ALA A 41 -1.48 8.12 6.42
CA ALA A 41 -1.59 6.68 6.68
C ALA A 41 -1.53 6.35 8.18
N GLU A 42 -0.66 7.02 8.92
CA GLU A 42 -0.55 6.88 10.39
C GLU A 42 -1.82 7.38 11.10
N LEU A 43 -2.37 8.51 10.67
CA LEU A 43 -3.64 9.05 11.16
C LEU A 43 -4.82 8.13 10.82
N TRP A 44 -4.82 7.53 9.63
CA TRP A 44 -5.84 6.57 9.23
C TRP A 44 -5.87 5.35 10.15
N LEU A 45 -4.68 4.78 10.43
CA LEU A 45 -4.52 3.66 11.36
C LEU A 45 -4.93 4.03 12.78
N SER A 46 -4.58 5.22 13.24
CA SER A 46 -4.90 5.72 14.58
C SER A 46 -6.39 6.01 14.77
N ALA A 47 -7.09 6.43 13.71
CA ALA A 47 -8.52 6.72 13.74
C ALA A 47 -9.41 5.47 13.63
N SER A 48 -8.81 4.29 13.51
CA SER A 48 -9.51 3.04 13.29
C SER A 48 -9.85 2.34 14.61
N PRO A 49 -10.97 1.56 14.68
CA PRO A 49 -11.41 0.99 15.95
C PRO A 49 -10.32 0.10 16.57
N LYS A 50 -10.08 0.29 17.88
CA LYS A 50 -9.05 -0.36 18.75
C LYS A 50 -8.98 -1.91 18.74
N ASN A 51 -9.80 -2.58 17.92
CA ASN A 51 -10.01 -4.03 17.95
C ASN A 51 -9.26 -4.82 16.86
N ILE A 52 -8.38 -4.20 16.08
CA ILE A 52 -7.52 -4.90 15.13
C ILE A 52 -6.13 -5.09 15.78
N ALA A 53 -6.03 -6.07 16.70
CA ALA A 53 -4.81 -6.54 17.40
C ALA A 53 -4.15 -5.53 18.40
N PRO A 54 -3.32 -5.96 19.38
CA PRO A 54 -3.09 -5.28 20.68
C PRO A 54 -2.16 -4.04 20.62
N PHE A 55 -2.15 -3.32 19.51
CA PHE A 55 -1.22 -2.25 19.22
C PHE A 55 -1.75 -0.87 19.67
N GLY A 56 -2.17 -0.77 20.94
CA GLY A 56 -2.77 0.44 21.52
C GLY A 56 -1.81 1.59 21.86
N THR A 57 -0.65 1.70 21.21
CA THR A 57 0.31 2.80 21.42
C THR A 57 0.77 3.35 20.06
N GLU A 58 1.23 4.61 19.98
CA GLU A 58 1.80 5.21 18.76
C GLU A 58 2.87 4.30 18.10
N LYS A 59 3.66 3.59 18.94
CA LYS A 59 4.62 2.58 18.48
C LYS A 59 3.96 1.40 17.75
N GLY A 60 2.78 0.97 18.18
CA GLY A 60 2.04 -0.12 17.58
C GLY A 60 1.50 0.19 16.19
N ASN A 61 1.03 1.41 15.96
CA ASN A 61 0.57 1.86 14.63
C ASN A 61 1.73 1.94 13.64
N ASN A 62 2.91 2.39 14.09
CA ASN A 62 4.11 2.41 13.26
C ASN A 62 4.55 1.00 12.86
N ILE A 63 4.58 0.06 13.81
CA ILE A 63 4.90 -1.35 13.53
C ILE A 63 3.88 -1.95 12.55
N PHE A 64 2.60 -1.60 12.67
CA PHE A 64 1.57 -2.11 11.76
C PHE A 64 1.71 -1.54 10.35
N LEU A 65 2.00 -0.23 10.23
CA LEU A 65 2.28 0.41 8.94
C LEU A 65 3.55 -0.18 8.29
N GLU A 66 4.59 -0.45 9.09
CA GLU A 66 5.82 -1.12 8.63
C GLU A 66 5.52 -2.53 8.10
N LYS A 67 4.74 -3.34 8.82
CA LYS A 67 4.31 -4.65 8.33
C LYS A 67 3.52 -4.56 7.02
N ILE A 68 2.61 -3.59 6.89
CA ILE A 68 1.89 -3.38 5.63
C ILE A 68 2.87 -3.01 4.50
N LYS A 69 3.84 -2.13 4.77
CA LYS A 69 4.88 -1.76 3.80
C LYS A 69 5.72 -2.97 3.41
N GLU A 70 6.16 -3.78 4.35
CA GLU A 70 6.94 -5.01 4.09
C GLU A 70 6.19 -5.99 3.22
N GLU A 71 4.91 -6.22 3.51
CA GLU A 71 4.09 -7.15 2.76
C GLU A 71 3.74 -6.62 1.36
N PHE A 72 3.47 -5.32 1.26
CA PHE A 72 3.28 -4.61 0.00
C PHE A 72 4.54 -4.70 -0.89
N GLU A 73 5.71 -4.46 -0.32
CA GLU A 73 7.00 -4.62 -0.99
C GLU A 73 7.24 -6.07 -1.39
N GLY A 74 6.94 -7.04 -0.52
CA GLY A 74 7.07 -8.46 -0.84
C GLY A 74 6.29 -8.84 -2.10
N LEU A 75 5.01 -8.42 -2.15
CA LEU A 75 4.13 -8.66 -3.29
C LEU A 75 4.66 -8.02 -4.58
N LEU A 76 5.16 -6.80 -4.49
CA LEU A 76 5.59 -6.04 -5.67
C LEU A 76 7.00 -6.43 -6.15
N CYS A 77 7.90 -6.77 -5.25
CA CYS A 77 9.33 -6.80 -5.52
C CYS A 77 9.97 -8.16 -5.70
N GLY A 78 9.29 -9.27 -5.42
CA GLY A 78 10.00 -10.53 -5.55
C GLY A 78 9.53 -11.71 -4.76
N ASP A 79 8.79 -11.51 -3.68
CA ASP A 79 8.67 -12.55 -2.67
C ASP A 79 7.87 -13.75 -3.20
N SER A 80 8.48 -14.93 -3.09
CA SER A 80 7.94 -16.21 -3.55
C SER A 80 6.54 -16.51 -3.01
N LYS A 81 6.22 -16.06 -1.80
CA LYS A 81 4.88 -16.26 -1.21
C LYS A 81 3.78 -15.58 -2.02
N TYR A 82 4.14 -14.61 -2.86
CA TYR A 82 3.23 -13.87 -3.72
C TYR A 82 3.27 -14.27 -5.20
N ASP A 83 4.00 -15.33 -5.57
CA ASP A 83 4.10 -15.80 -6.96
C ASP A 83 2.73 -16.02 -7.61
N SER A 84 1.84 -16.75 -6.91
CA SER A 84 0.46 -16.99 -7.34
C SER A 84 -0.30 -15.69 -7.62
N TYR A 85 -0.15 -14.70 -6.74
CA TYR A 85 -0.83 -13.40 -6.87
C TYR A 85 -0.27 -12.61 -8.07
N ARG A 86 1.05 -12.62 -8.27
CA ARG A 86 1.68 -11.93 -9.40
C ARG A 86 1.37 -12.58 -10.74
N SER A 87 1.26 -13.90 -10.79
CA SER A 87 0.80 -14.61 -11.98
C SER A 87 -0.62 -14.20 -12.34
N LYS A 88 -1.54 -14.15 -11.36
CA LYS A 88 -2.91 -13.67 -11.57
C LYS A 88 -2.94 -12.23 -12.10
N LEU A 89 -2.19 -11.33 -11.47
CA LEU A 89 -2.12 -9.93 -11.87
C LEU A 89 -1.50 -9.73 -13.26
N SER A 90 -0.63 -10.64 -13.70
CA SER A 90 0.00 -10.59 -15.03
C SER A 90 -0.88 -11.17 -16.14
N ASN A 91 -1.88 -11.99 -15.78
CA ASN A 91 -2.83 -12.57 -16.73
C ASN A 91 -4.01 -11.64 -17.04
N GLU A 92 -4.15 -10.55 -16.30
CA GLU A 92 -5.21 -9.56 -16.51
C GLU A 92 -4.87 -8.63 -17.68
N VAL A 93 -5.81 -8.48 -18.63
CA VAL A 93 -5.64 -7.69 -19.85
C VAL A 93 -5.78 -6.18 -19.58
N THR A 94 -6.62 -5.80 -18.62
CA THR A 94 -6.87 -4.40 -18.25
C THR A 94 -6.91 -4.26 -16.74
N LEU A 95 -5.94 -3.55 -16.18
CA LEU A 95 -5.88 -3.24 -14.75
C LEU A 95 -6.46 -1.85 -14.49
N SER A 96 -7.59 -1.77 -13.78
CA SER A 96 -8.09 -0.51 -13.24
C SER A 96 -7.43 -0.21 -11.89
N LYS A 97 -7.31 1.08 -11.52
CA LYS A 97 -6.69 1.48 -10.25
C LYS A 97 -7.42 0.90 -9.03
N GLY A 98 -8.75 0.87 -9.09
CA GLY A 98 -9.58 0.26 -8.04
C GLY A 98 -9.39 -1.25 -7.94
N TYR A 99 -9.26 -1.95 -9.08
CA TYR A 99 -8.94 -3.38 -9.09
C TYR A 99 -7.57 -3.65 -8.45
N VAL A 100 -6.54 -2.88 -8.83
CA VAL A 100 -5.19 -3.05 -8.28
C VAL A 100 -5.17 -2.80 -6.77
N ILE A 101 -5.81 -1.73 -6.29
CA ILE A 101 -5.92 -1.46 -4.85
C ILE A 101 -6.63 -2.63 -4.15
N GLY A 102 -7.77 -3.08 -4.66
CA GLY A 102 -8.53 -4.19 -4.08
C GLY A 102 -7.76 -5.51 -4.08
N PHE A 103 -7.10 -5.84 -5.20
CA PHE A 103 -6.31 -7.05 -5.38
C PHE A 103 -5.12 -7.08 -4.42
N ILE A 104 -4.32 -6.01 -4.39
CA ILE A 104 -3.19 -5.88 -3.48
C ILE A 104 -3.71 -6.02 -2.05
N SER A 105 -4.68 -5.20 -1.64
CA SER A 105 -5.21 -5.21 -0.28
C SER A 105 -5.71 -6.59 0.16
N SER A 106 -6.35 -7.34 -0.75
CA SER A 106 -6.82 -8.70 -0.49
C SER A 106 -5.69 -9.72 -0.42
N ALA A 107 -4.59 -9.51 -1.15
CA ALA A 107 -3.42 -10.36 -1.13
C ALA A 107 -2.63 -10.22 0.18
N ILE A 108 -2.45 -8.99 0.68
CA ILE A 108 -1.68 -8.72 1.90
C ILE A 108 -2.48 -8.87 3.19
N ALA A 109 -3.80 -8.69 3.16
CA ALA A 109 -4.68 -8.78 4.34
C ALA A 109 -4.47 -10.01 5.24
N PRO A 110 -4.37 -11.24 4.71
CA PRO A 110 -4.13 -12.44 5.52
C PRO A 110 -2.79 -12.42 6.27
N PHE A 111 -1.76 -11.79 5.70
CA PHE A 111 -0.40 -11.78 6.27
C PHE A 111 -0.24 -10.74 7.39
N VAL A 112 -1.02 -9.66 7.33
CA VAL A 112 -1.04 -8.63 8.38
C VAL A 112 -2.14 -8.84 9.44
N GLY A 113 -3.04 -9.81 9.24
CA GLY A 113 -4.10 -10.14 10.20
C GLY A 113 -5.24 -9.12 10.26
N THR A 114 -5.59 -8.49 9.13
CA THR A 114 -6.74 -7.57 9.04
C THR A 114 -7.53 -7.77 7.75
N SER A 115 -8.56 -6.97 7.50
CA SER A 115 -9.38 -7.03 6.28
C SER A 115 -8.80 -6.18 5.15
N GLY A 116 -8.97 -6.63 3.90
CA GLY A 116 -8.50 -5.87 2.73
C GLY A 116 -9.15 -4.49 2.61
N THR A 117 -10.42 -4.35 2.98
CA THR A 117 -11.14 -3.06 2.98
C THR A 117 -10.51 -2.04 3.92
N PHE A 118 -9.88 -2.51 5.00
CA PHE A 118 -9.21 -1.68 5.98
C PHE A 118 -7.86 -1.14 5.49
N ILE A 119 -7.11 -1.97 4.77
CA ILE A 119 -5.77 -1.64 4.25
C ILE A 119 -5.84 -0.84 2.95
N ALA A 120 -6.95 -0.93 2.18
CA ALA A 120 -7.08 -0.29 0.88
C ALA A 120 -6.67 1.21 0.83
N PRO A 121 -7.06 2.06 1.79
CA PRO A 121 -6.59 3.45 1.87
C PRO A 121 -5.06 3.57 1.99
N ILE A 122 -4.43 2.70 2.78
CA ILE A 122 -2.98 2.69 3.00
C ILE A 122 -2.27 2.23 1.73
N VAL A 123 -2.79 1.19 1.06
CA VAL A 123 -2.27 0.72 -0.24
C VAL A 123 -2.33 1.83 -1.29
N ALA A 124 -3.44 2.56 -1.36
CA ALA A 124 -3.56 3.69 -2.27
C ALA A 124 -2.49 4.77 -1.97
N LEU A 125 -2.29 5.14 -0.69
CA LEU A 125 -1.26 6.10 -0.29
C LEU A 125 0.17 5.63 -0.61
N LEU A 126 0.45 4.33 -0.45
CA LEU A 126 1.73 3.73 -0.85
C LEU A 126 1.93 3.80 -2.37
N LEU A 127 0.88 3.51 -3.16
CA LEU A 127 0.91 3.63 -4.63
C LEU A 127 1.09 5.09 -5.08
N VAL A 128 0.49 6.07 -4.38
CA VAL A 128 0.78 7.50 -4.61
C VAL A 128 2.25 7.81 -4.32
N GLY A 129 2.82 7.28 -3.23
CA GLY A 129 4.24 7.43 -2.93
C GLY A 129 5.13 6.84 -4.03
N MET A 130 4.71 5.69 -4.58
CA MET A 130 5.40 5.01 -5.67
C MET A 130 5.28 5.71 -7.01
N GLY A 131 4.19 6.41 -7.35
CA GLY A 131 3.99 6.99 -8.68
C GLY A 131 5.02 8.04 -9.12
N LYS A 132 5.99 8.39 -8.26
CA LYS A 132 7.17 9.20 -8.59
C LYS A 132 8.42 8.36 -8.93
N VAL A 133 8.38 7.04 -8.73
CA VAL A 133 9.50 6.10 -8.81
C VAL A 133 9.04 4.83 -9.54
N THR A 134 9.80 4.36 -10.53
CA THR A 134 9.46 3.09 -11.21
C THR A 134 9.47 1.91 -10.24
N LEU A 135 8.61 0.90 -10.43
CA LEU A 135 8.59 -0.32 -9.60
C LEU A 135 9.98 -0.93 -9.42
N ASN A 136 10.76 -0.98 -10.50
CA ASN A 136 12.13 -1.51 -10.48
C ASN A 136 13.07 -0.69 -9.60
N ALA A 137 12.96 0.65 -9.62
CA ALA A 137 13.76 1.53 -8.76
C ALA A 137 13.32 1.43 -7.30
N TRP A 138 12.01 1.34 -7.05
CA TRP A 138 11.46 1.10 -5.71
C TRP A 138 12.02 -0.19 -5.12
N CYS A 139 11.94 -1.29 -5.86
CA CYS A 139 12.39 -2.59 -5.38
C CYS A 139 13.90 -2.70 -5.15
N LYS A 140 14.72 -1.94 -5.90
CA LYS A 140 16.15 -1.80 -5.61
C LYS A 140 16.38 -1.03 -4.30
N CYS A 141 15.71 0.10 -4.12
CA CYS A 141 15.81 0.91 -2.90
C CYS A 141 15.37 0.13 -1.64
N CYS A 142 14.29 -0.63 -1.74
CA CYS A 142 13.82 -1.49 -0.64
C CYS A 142 14.82 -2.61 -0.32
N LYS A 143 15.47 -3.22 -1.33
CA LYS A 143 16.55 -4.20 -1.11
C LYS A 143 17.75 -3.56 -0.39
N GLU A 144 18.17 -2.38 -0.81
CA GLU A 144 19.28 -1.65 -0.17
C GLU A 144 18.98 -1.31 1.29
N LYS A 145 17.76 -0.85 1.62
CA LYS A 145 17.35 -0.59 3.02
C LYS A 145 17.41 -1.85 3.90
N LYS A 146 17.02 -3.01 3.38
CA LYS A 146 17.09 -4.29 4.12
C LYS A 146 18.53 -4.73 4.37
N ILE A 147 19.44 -4.46 3.44
CA ILE A 147 20.88 -4.75 3.60
C ILE A 147 21.48 -3.86 4.70
N THR A 148 21.18 -2.55 4.70
CA THR A 148 21.71 -1.60 5.70
C THR A 148 21.19 -1.85 7.11
N ASN A 149 19.95 -2.33 7.27
CA ASN A 149 19.37 -2.67 8.59
C ASN A 149 19.80 -4.04 9.13
N SER A 150 20.59 -4.81 8.39
CA SER A 150 21.07 -6.16 8.79
C SER A 150 22.56 -6.17 9.16
N ILE A 151 23.18 -5.00 9.34
CA ILE A 151 24.59 -4.81 9.71
C ILE A 151 24.67 -4.17 11.09
#